data_AF-B0DN46-F1
#
_entry.id   AF-B0DN46-F1
#
_cell.length_a   1.000
_cell.length_b   1.000
_cell.length_c   1.000
_cell.angle_alpha   90.00
_cell.angle_beta   90.00
_cell.angle_gamma   90.00
#
_symmetry.space_group_name_H-M   'P 1'
#
loop_
_entity.id
_entity.type
_entity.pdbx_description
1 polymer ?
#
loop_
_entity_poly.entity_id
_entity_poly.type
_entity_poly.pdbx_seq_one_letter_code
_entity_poly.pdbx_strand_id
1 'polypeptide(L)'
;MFSTLQEYHQAIISAAWMIILSLIPQDLVRAGAIFLGFLICMHAMRPQTLMKTLEFRLSSLEEKLQYAVDSGIMRQSDASFTNQFTKDIGRTRYMIYELYERTLIASGGIFQEVKAVWEGLSFEINECIRDVDALERDLEINRAKILKNHYHSWK
;
A
#
# COMPACT_ATOMS: atom_id res chain seq x y z
N MET A 1 34.60 -40.10 -28.38
CA MET A 1 34.73 -40.67 -27.02
C MET A 1 34.37 -39.69 -25.90
N PHE A 2 34.39 -38.36 -26.13
CA PHE A 2 33.92 -37.37 -25.15
C PHE A 2 32.39 -37.21 -25.09
N SER A 3 31.66 -37.49 -26.18
CA SER A 3 30.20 -37.37 -26.26
C SER A 3 29.45 -38.36 -25.36
N THR A 4 29.92 -39.62 -25.32
CA THR A 4 29.29 -40.69 -24.53
C THR A 4 29.44 -40.49 -23.02
N LEU A 5 30.50 -39.81 -22.57
CA LEU A 5 30.74 -39.51 -21.17
C LEU A 5 29.83 -38.37 -20.66
N GLN A 6 29.53 -37.40 -21.52
CA GLN A 6 28.63 -36.30 -21.24
C GLN A 6 27.16 -36.77 -21.18
N GLU A 7 26.75 -37.68 -22.07
CA GLU A 7 25.43 -38.30 -22.03
C GLU A 7 25.22 -39.13 -20.76
N TYR A 8 26.24 -39.89 -20.33
CA TYR A 8 26.20 -40.63 -19.06
C TYR A 8 26.08 -39.70 -17.86
N HIS A 9 26.84 -38.60 -17.83
CA HIS A 9 26.75 -37.62 -16.75
C HIS A 9 25.35 -36.99 -16.68
N GLN A 10 24.79 -36.66 -17.84
CA GLN A 10 23.46 -36.04 -17.92
C GLN A 10 22.35 -37.01 -17.51
N ALA A 11 22.50 -38.30 -17.84
CA ALA A 11 21.58 -39.35 -17.39
C ALA A 11 21.65 -39.57 -15.87
N ILE A 12 22.86 -39.55 -15.28
CA ILE A 12 23.05 -39.67 -13.83
C ILE A 12 22.45 -38.46 -13.10
N ILE A 13 22.66 -37.25 -13.62
CA ILE A 13 22.09 -36.01 -13.07
C ILE A 13 20.56 -36.06 -13.16
N SER A 14 20.01 -36.46 -14.30
CA SER A 14 18.55 -36.59 -14.50
C SER A 14 17.92 -37.62 -13.55
N ALA A 15 18.54 -38.79 -13.40
CA ALA A 15 18.07 -39.83 -12.48
C ALA A 15 18.15 -39.38 -11.01
N ALA A 16 19.24 -38.70 -10.63
CA ALA A 16 19.39 -38.12 -9.29
C ALA A 16 18.30 -37.07 -9.01
N TRP A 17 18.00 -36.19 -9.98
CA TRP A 17 16.91 -35.22 -9.86
C TRP A 17 15.53 -35.89 -9.71
N MET A 18 15.25 -36.95 -10.47
CA MET A 18 13.98 -37.70 -10.33
C MET A 18 13.83 -38.35 -8.94
N ILE A 19 14.92 -38.87 -8.35
CA ILE A 19 14.91 -39.45 -7.00
C ILE A 19 14.69 -38.36 -5.95
N ILE A 20 15.38 -37.22 -6.08
CA ILE A 20 15.20 -36.08 -5.18
C ILE A 20 13.75 -35.57 -5.24
N LEU A 21 13.18 -35.44 -6.44
CA LEU A 21 11.79 -34.99 -6.63
C LEU A 21 10.76 -36.02 -6.15
N SER A 22 11.05 -37.32 -6.25
CA SER A 22 10.14 -38.39 -5.78
C SER A 22 10.17 -38.58 -4.26
N LEU A 23 11.26 -38.16 -3.60
CA LEU A 23 11.39 -38.15 -2.14
C LEU A 23 10.70 -36.97 -1.48
N ILE A 24 10.38 -35.91 -2.21
CA ILE A 24 9.64 -34.76 -1.68
C ILE A 24 8.18 -35.18 -1.50
N PRO A 25 7.68 -35.28 -0.25
CA PRO A 25 6.28 -35.58 -0.02
C PRO A 25 5.42 -34.49 -0.66
N GLN A 26 4.31 -34.85 -1.30
CA GLN A 26 3.34 -33.86 -1.80
C GLN A 26 2.91 -32.88 -0.69
N ASP A 27 2.88 -33.34 0.56
CA ASP A 27 2.60 -32.52 1.74
C ASP A 27 3.67 -31.45 2.00
N LEU A 28 4.94 -31.72 1.67
CA LEU A 28 6.02 -30.73 1.81
C LEU A 28 5.94 -29.64 0.75
N VAL A 29 5.59 -29.99 -0.49
CA VAL A 29 5.33 -28.99 -1.56
C VAL A 29 4.13 -28.13 -1.18
N ARG A 30 3.05 -28.75 -0.67
CA ARG A 30 1.84 -28.06 -0.24
C ARG A 30 2.12 -27.13 0.94
N ALA A 31 2.83 -27.60 1.97
CA ALA A 31 3.24 -26.79 3.11
C ALA A 31 4.15 -25.63 2.67
N GLY A 32 5.08 -25.89 1.75
CA GLY A 32 5.96 -24.88 1.17
C GLY A 32 5.18 -23.79 0.42
N ALA A 33 4.20 -24.17 -0.41
CA ALA A 33 3.35 -23.21 -1.13
C ALA A 33 2.49 -22.37 -0.18
N ILE A 34 1.91 -22.97 0.85
CA ILE A 34 1.16 -22.26 1.89
C ILE A 34 2.06 -21.26 2.62
N PHE A 35 3.27 -21.69 3.00
CA PHE A 35 4.23 -20.84 3.69
C PHE A 35 4.70 -19.68 2.81
N LEU A 36 4.95 -19.93 1.53
CA LEU A 36 5.31 -18.89 0.56
C LEU A 36 4.17 -17.87 0.39
N GLY A 37 2.92 -18.35 0.27
CA GLY A 37 1.74 -17.49 0.21
C GLY A 37 1.57 -16.63 1.46
N PHE A 38 1.81 -17.21 2.65
CA PHE A 38 1.79 -16.49 3.91
C PHE A 38 2.87 -15.40 3.96
N LEU A 39 4.11 -15.71 3.56
CA LEU A 39 5.20 -14.74 3.52
C LEU A 39 4.90 -13.58 2.56
N ILE A 40 4.33 -13.86 1.38
CA ILE A 40 3.92 -12.83 0.42
C ILE A 40 2.85 -11.92 1.04
N CYS A 41 1.85 -12.49 1.72
CA CYS A 41 0.80 -11.73 2.40
C CYS A 41 1.39 -10.83 3.50
N MET A 42 2.25 -11.38 4.36
CA MET A 42 2.93 -10.63 5.41
C MET A 42 3.79 -9.50 4.85
N HIS A 43 4.47 -9.73 3.73
CA HIS A 43 5.31 -8.72 3.10
C HIS A 43 4.49 -7.60 2.45
N ALA A 44 3.33 -7.91 1.87
CA ALA A 44 2.39 -6.94 1.35
C ALA A 44 1.72 -6.11 2.45
N MET A 45 1.42 -6.73 3.59
CA MET A 45 0.86 -6.06 4.77
C MET A 45 1.92 -5.40 5.65
N ARG A 46 3.18 -5.33 5.23
CA ARG A 46 4.24 -4.76 6.07
C ARG A 46 3.92 -3.29 6.41
N PRO A 47 3.79 -2.92 7.70
CA PRO A 47 3.37 -1.59 8.10
C PRO A 47 4.25 -0.49 7.52
N GLN A 48 5.57 -0.71 7.43
CA GLN A 48 6.50 0.24 6.82
C GLN A 48 6.20 0.55 5.35
N THR A 49 5.86 -0.47 4.56
CA THR A 49 5.54 -0.29 3.14
C THR A 49 4.24 0.51 2.99
N LEU A 50 3.23 0.14 3.78
CA LEU A 50 1.94 0.83 3.78
C LEU A 50 2.09 2.29 4.26
N MET A 51 2.92 2.54 5.28
CA MET A 51 3.17 3.88 5.80
C MET A 51 3.80 4.78 4.74
N LYS A 52 4.78 4.29 3.97
CA LYS A 52 5.35 5.05 2.84
C LYS A 52 4.32 5.36 1.77
N THR A 53 3.42 4.41 1.49
CA THR A 53 2.29 4.66 0.57
C THR A 53 1.36 5.73 1.11
N LEU A 54 1.02 5.69 2.41
CA LEU A 54 0.18 6.69 3.07
C LEU A 54 0.81 8.08 3.03
N GLU A 55 2.10 8.22 3.33
CA GLU A 55 2.85 9.47 3.23
C GLU A 55 2.83 10.03 1.79
N PHE A 56 3.06 9.18 0.79
CA PHE A 56 3.00 9.59 -0.61
C PHE A 56 1.60 10.09 -1.01
N ARG A 57 0.55 9.37 -0.60
CA ARG A 57 -0.85 9.77 -0.85
C ARG A 57 -1.18 11.09 -0.18
N LEU A 58 -0.76 11.28 1.07
CA LEU A 58 -0.96 12.54 1.78
C LEU A 58 -0.27 13.70 1.06
N SER A 59 0.99 13.52 0.64
CA SER A 59 1.72 14.55 -0.10
C SER A 59 1.02 14.92 -1.41
N SER A 60 0.49 13.93 -2.15
CA SER A 60 -0.30 14.16 -3.36
C SER A 60 -1.58 14.96 -3.09
N LEU A 61 -2.30 14.60 -2.02
CA LEU A 61 -3.50 15.35 -1.58
C LEU A 61 -3.15 16.80 -1.23
N GLU A 62 -2.06 17.02 -0.49
CA GLU A 62 -1.62 18.34 -0.08
C GLU A 62 -1.23 19.22 -1.27
N GLU A 63 -0.55 18.65 -2.28
CA GLU A 63 -0.23 19.36 -3.52
C GLU A 63 -1.50 19.79 -4.27
N LYS A 64 -2.47 18.87 -4.40
CA LYS A 64 -3.77 19.18 -5.04
C LYS A 64 -4.55 20.23 -4.27
N LEU A 65 -4.52 20.17 -2.94
CA LEU A 65 -5.17 21.15 -2.07
C LEU A 65 -4.52 22.52 -2.23
N GLN A 66 -3.18 22.58 -2.22
CA GLN A 66 -2.44 23.82 -2.42
C GLN A 66 -2.80 24.45 -3.76
N TYR A 67 -2.82 23.65 -4.84
CA TYR A 67 -3.28 24.12 -6.14
C TYR A 67 -4.73 24.64 -6.11
N ALA A 68 -5.65 23.94 -5.43
CA ALA A 68 -7.05 24.37 -5.30
C ALA A 68 -7.20 25.68 -4.50
N VAL A 69 -6.32 25.92 -3.52
CA VAL A 69 -6.25 27.17 -2.79
C VAL A 69 -5.71 28.29 -3.68
N ASP A 70 -4.57 28.06 -4.35
CA ASP A 70 -3.89 29.06 -5.18
C ASP A 70 -4.70 29.47 -6.41
N SER A 71 -5.41 28.53 -7.01
CA SER A 71 -6.34 28.79 -8.12
C SER A 71 -7.65 29.44 -7.68
N GLY A 72 -7.84 29.69 -6.38
CA GLY A 72 -9.03 30.31 -5.82
C GLY A 72 -10.27 29.41 -5.80
N ILE A 73 -10.15 28.13 -6.18
CA ILE A 73 -11.23 27.14 -6.12
C ILE A 73 -11.74 27.03 -4.69
N MET A 74 -10.86 26.87 -3.70
CA MET A 74 -11.27 26.76 -2.29
C MET A 74 -12.01 28.00 -1.77
N ARG A 75 -11.73 29.18 -2.33
CA ARG A 75 -12.44 30.43 -1.99
C ARG A 75 -13.83 30.51 -2.60
N GLN A 76 -14.04 29.84 -3.73
CA GLN A 76 -15.34 29.74 -4.42
C GLN A 76 -16.19 28.57 -3.90
N SER A 77 -15.61 27.67 -3.11
CA SER A 77 -16.29 26.57 -2.46
C SER A 77 -17.29 27.03 -1.41
N ASP A 78 -18.29 26.18 -1.16
CA ASP A 78 -19.26 26.37 -0.07
C ASP A 78 -18.52 26.39 1.28
N ALA A 79 -18.84 27.36 2.16
CA ALA A 79 -18.18 27.49 3.47
C ALA A 79 -18.33 26.23 4.34
N SER A 80 -19.46 25.52 4.22
CA SER A 80 -19.67 24.23 4.88
C SER A 80 -18.71 23.15 4.39
N PHE A 81 -18.44 23.10 3.07
CA PHE A 81 -17.48 22.17 2.49
C PHE A 81 -16.08 22.48 2.99
N THR A 82 -15.65 23.75 2.91
CA THR A 82 -14.31 24.17 3.33
C THR A 82 -14.05 23.89 4.81
N ASN A 83 -15.02 24.16 5.69
CA ASN A 83 -14.89 23.87 7.12
C ASN A 83 -14.80 22.37 7.41
N GLN A 84 -15.68 21.57 6.79
CA GLN A 84 -15.67 20.12 6.98
C GLN A 84 -14.38 19.50 6.45
N PHE A 85 -13.97 19.88 5.24
CA PHE A 85 -12.74 19.41 4.61
C PHE A 85 -11.50 19.75 5.45
N THR A 86 -11.42 20.98 5.99
CA THR A 86 -10.30 21.41 6.85
C THR A 86 -10.26 20.61 8.16
N LYS A 87 -11.42 20.27 8.73
CA LYS A 87 -11.50 19.43 9.92
C LYS A 87 -11.05 18.00 9.63
N ASP A 88 -11.50 17.44 8.52
CA ASP A 88 -11.20 16.06 8.16
C ASP A 88 -9.72 15.89 7.79
N ILE A 89 -9.14 16.80 7.00
CA ILE A 89 -7.69 16.77 6.73
C ILE A 89 -6.85 16.94 8.00
N GLY A 90 -7.29 17.79 8.94
CA GLY A 90 -6.63 17.97 10.23
C GLY A 90 -6.64 16.68 11.06
N ARG A 91 -7.78 15.99 11.10
CA ARG A 91 -7.91 14.68 11.74
C ARG A 91 -7.02 13.64 11.07
N THR A 92 -7.04 13.55 9.74
CA THR A 92 -6.23 12.59 8.98
C THR A 92 -4.74 12.82 9.22
N ARG A 93 -4.26 14.06 9.19
CA ARG A 93 -2.85 14.38 9.52
C ARG A 93 -2.45 13.92 10.92
N TYR A 94 -3.31 14.14 11.92
CA TYR A 94 -3.05 13.67 13.28
C TYR A 94 -2.95 12.14 13.35
N MET A 95 -3.89 11.42 12.72
CA MET A 95 -3.89 9.95 12.69
C MET A 95 -2.65 9.40 11.96
N ILE A 96 -2.24 10.02 10.85
CA ILE A 96 -1.02 9.64 10.12
C ILE A 96 0.21 9.79 11.01
N TYR A 97 0.31 10.89 11.76
CA TYR A 97 1.43 11.10 12.69
C TYR A 97 1.48 10.02 13.78
N GLU A 98 0.34 9.68 14.38
CA GLU A 98 0.25 8.62 15.38
C GLU A 98 0.64 7.24 14.80
N LEU A 99 0.18 6.93 13.58
CA LEU A 99 0.53 5.69 12.88
C LEU A 99 2.00 5.64 12.48
N TYR A 100 2.61 6.78 12.14
CA TYR A 100 4.04 6.89 11.86
C TYR A 100 4.87 6.52 13.08
N GLU A 101 4.56 7.08 14.25
CA GLU A 101 5.26 6.76 15.49
C GLU A 101 5.13 5.27 15.85
N ARG A 102 3.92 4.71 15.76
CA ARG A 102 3.69 3.27 16.02
C ARG A 102 4.46 2.40 15.04
N THR A 103 4.54 2.80 13.78
CA THR A 103 5.30 2.09 12.73
C THR A 103 6.80 2.15 12.99
N LEU A 104 7.33 3.30 13.44
CA LEU A 104 8.73 3.45 13.83
C LEU A 104 9.08 2.54 15.01
N ILE A 105 8.22 2.45 16.03
CA ILE A 105 8.43 1.55 17.17
C ILE A 105 8.43 0.09 16.73
N ALA A 106 7.55 -0.28 15.79
CA ALA A 106 7.48 -1.63 15.24
C ALA A 106 8.63 -1.98 14.27
N SER A 107 9.41 -0.98 13.80
CA SER A 107 10.46 -1.14 12.79
C SER A 107 11.76 -1.79 13.29
N GLY A 108 11.89 -2.04 14.60
CA GLY A 108 13.12 -2.52 15.24
C GLY A 108 13.51 -3.98 14.93
N GLY A 109 12.65 -4.76 14.26
CA GLY A 109 13.00 -6.11 13.79
C GLY A 109 11.83 -6.89 13.20
N ILE A 110 12.13 -7.99 12.48
CA ILE A 110 11.14 -8.81 11.77
C ILE A 110 10.02 -9.32 12.70
N PHE A 111 10.37 -9.75 13.92
CA PHE A 111 9.38 -10.20 14.90
C PHE A 111 8.43 -9.08 15.38
N GLN A 112 8.93 -7.85 15.51
CA GLN A 112 8.11 -6.71 15.90
C GLN A 112 7.18 -6.28 14.77
N GLU A 113 7.65 -6.34 13.52
CA GLU A 113 6.79 -6.08 12.36
C GLU A 113 5.69 -7.13 12.20
N VAL A 114 6.02 -8.42 12.34
CA VAL A 114 5.02 -9.50 12.30
C VAL A 114 3.99 -9.32 13.39
N LYS A 115 4.43 -8.97 14.60
CA LYS A 115 3.55 -8.66 15.73
C LYS A 115 2.65 -7.47 15.41
N ALA A 116 3.19 -6.39 14.83
CA ALA A 116 2.40 -5.21 14.46
C ALA A 116 1.35 -5.50 13.38
N VAL A 117 1.64 -6.38 12.42
CA VAL A 117 0.63 -6.88 11.45
C VAL A 117 -0.50 -7.61 12.20
N TRP A 118 -0.15 -8.45 13.16
CA TRP A 118 -1.13 -9.17 14.00
C TRP A 118 -1.93 -8.29 14.96
N GLU A 119 -1.33 -7.21 15.44
CA GLU A 119 -2.01 -6.20 16.26
C GLU A 119 -2.89 -5.26 15.43
N GLY A 120 -2.93 -5.43 14.10
CA GLY A 120 -3.83 -4.68 13.23
C GLY A 120 -3.29 -3.34 12.74
N LEU A 121 -2.03 -3.00 13.01
CA LEU A 121 -1.43 -1.73 12.57
C LEU A 121 -1.53 -1.55 11.05
N SER A 122 -1.34 -2.63 10.29
CA SER A 122 -1.49 -2.64 8.82
C SER A 122 -2.90 -2.31 8.37
N PHE A 123 -3.91 -2.75 9.12
CA PHE A 123 -5.31 -2.44 8.84
C PHE A 123 -5.59 -0.97 9.09
N GLU A 124 -5.13 -0.42 10.22
CA GLU A 124 -5.29 1.00 10.56
C GLU A 124 -4.63 1.91 9.52
N ILE A 125 -3.41 1.57 9.06
CA ILE A 125 -2.74 2.31 7.98
C ILE A 125 -3.57 2.27 6.69
N ASN A 126 -4.11 1.10 6.33
CA ASN A 126 -4.94 0.96 5.13
C ASN A 126 -6.25 1.74 5.22
N GLU A 127 -6.88 1.78 6.40
CA GLU A 127 -8.06 2.61 6.64
C GLU A 127 -7.73 4.09 6.44
N CYS A 128 -6.59 4.54 6.98
CA CYS A 128 -6.14 5.91 6.81
C CYS A 128 -5.80 6.24 5.34
N ILE A 129 -5.23 5.30 4.57
CA ILE A 129 -5.04 5.46 3.12
C ILE A 129 -6.38 5.70 2.41
N ARG A 130 -7.41 4.93 2.77
CA ARG A 130 -8.75 5.10 2.18
C ARG A 130 -9.37 6.45 2.54
N ASP A 131 -9.13 6.95 3.74
CA ASP A 131 -9.60 8.27 4.16
C ASP A 131 -8.91 9.39 3.36
N VAL A 132 -7.60 9.28 3.13
CA VAL A 132 -6.87 10.21 2.26
C VAL A 132 -7.41 10.18 0.83
N ASP A 133 -7.62 8.99 0.25
CA ASP A 133 -8.18 8.83 -1.09
C ASP A 133 -9.61 9.41 -1.19
N ALA A 134 -10.40 9.30 -0.12
CA ALA A 134 -11.74 9.89 -0.05
C ALA A 134 -11.68 11.42 -0.05
N LEU A 135 -10.79 12.02 0.75
CA LEU A 135 -10.55 13.46 0.75
C LEU A 135 -10.08 13.96 -0.62
N GLU A 136 -9.17 13.23 -1.27
CA GLU A 136 -8.70 13.57 -2.62
C GLU A 136 -9.87 13.61 -3.62
N ARG A 137 -10.74 12.60 -3.57
CA ARG A 137 -11.93 12.54 -4.43
C ARG A 137 -12.89 13.69 -4.16
N ASP A 138 -13.15 14.02 -2.90
CA ASP A 138 -14.05 15.11 -2.52
C ASP A 138 -13.53 16.46 -3.02
N LEU A 139 -12.21 16.68 -2.91
CA LEU A 139 -11.56 17.87 -3.45
C LEU A 139 -11.72 17.96 -4.98
N GLU A 140 -11.53 16.86 -5.70
CA GLU A 140 -11.69 16.81 -7.16
C GLU A 140 -13.13 17.04 -7.61
N ILE A 141 -14.11 16.44 -6.91
CA ILE A 141 -15.53 16.65 -7.18
C ILE A 141 -15.89 18.12 -6.98
N ASN A 142 -15.44 18.72 -5.88
CA ASN A 142 -15.70 20.13 -5.60
C ASN A 142 -15.06 21.04 -6.65
N ARG A 143 -13.81 20.77 -7.06
CA ARG A 143 -13.15 21.46 -8.17
C ARG A 143 -13.96 21.38 -9.46
N ALA A 144 -14.43 20.18 -9.83
CA ALA A 144 -15.24 19.99 -11.03
C ALA A 144 -16.57 20.76 -10.96
N LYS A 145 -17.22 20.79 -9.80
CA LYS A 145 -18.46 21.56 -9.55
C LYS A 145 -18.23 23.05 -9.79
N ILE A 146 -17.16 23.61 -9.24
CA ILE A 146 -16.83 25.04 -9.38
C ILE A 146 -16.50 25.40 -10.83
N LEU A 147 -15.65 24.61 -11.49
CA LEU A 147 -15.30 24.83 -12.90
C LEU A 147 -16.54 24.77 -13.82
N LYS A 148 -17.45 23.84 -13.57
CA LYS A 148 -18.73 23.75 -14.29
C LYS A 148 -19.59 25.00 -14.09
N ASN A 149 -19.72 25.49 -12.86
CA ASN A 149 -20.49 26.69 -12.55
C ASN A 149 -19.89 27.92 -13.24
N HIS A 150 -18.56 28.04 -13.25
CA HIS A 150 -17.87 29.13 -13.94
C HIS A 150 -18.13 29.09 -15.45
N TYR A 151 -18.10 27.91 -16.08
CA TYR A 151 -18.42 27.75 -17.50
C TYR A 151 -19.88 28.18 -17.82
N HIS A 152 -20.85 27.80 -16.97
CA HIS A 152 -22.23 28.24 -17.15
C HIS A 152 -22.41 29.75 -16.99
N SER A 153 -21.61 30.39 -16.13
CA SER A 153 -21.65 31.85 -15.96
C SER A 153 -21.06 32.63 -17.15
N TRP A 154 -20.27 31.98 -18.01
CA TRP A 154 -19.65 32.59 -19.19
C TRP A 154 -20.52 32.49 -20.44
N LYS A 155 -21.60 31.71 -20.40
CA LYS A 155 -22.54 31.49 -21.51
C LYS A 155 -23.80 32.31 -21.31
#